data_AF-A0A924N284-F1
#
_entry.id   AF-A0A924N284-F1
#
_cell.length_a   1.000
_cell.length_b   1.000
_cell.length_c   1.000
_cell.angle_alpha   90.00
_cell.angle_beta   90.00
_cell.angle_gamma   90.00
#
_symmetry.space_group_name_H-M   'P 1'
#
loop_
_entity.id
_entity.type
_entity.pdbx_description
1 polymer ?
#
loop_
_entity_poly.entity_id
_entity_poly.type
_entity_poly.pdbx_seq_one_letter_code
_entity_poly.pdbx_strand_id
1 'polypeptide(L)'
;PPTPSPRPEDPPPPAPLPTPPRPPAEAVAAGGRIDDAEAVGKTALINAGFRQIDYFDVREASGLSRLGPGPIGDAQGRILVAAWLGKTRLIDNMGI
;
A
#
# COMPACT_ATOMS: atom_id res chain seq x y z
N PRO A 1 -25.02 49.38 25.70
CA PRO A 1 -25.24 48.90 24.31
C PRO A 1 -24.63 47.50 24.17
N PRO A 2 -25.35 46.48 23.65
CA PRO A 2 -24.75 45.17 23.41
C PRO A 2 -23.95 45.19 22.10
N THR A 3 -22.74 44.64 22.14
CA THR A 3 -21.83 44.45 21.00
C THR A 3 -22.42 43.41 20.04
N PRO A 4 -22.33 43.58 18.69
CA PRO A 4 -22.79 42.56 17.76
C PRO A 4 -21.84 41.35 17.76
N SER A 5 -22.41 40.14 17.84
CA SER A 5 -21.67 38.87 17.69
C SER A 5 -21.10 38.71 16.27
N PRO A 6 -19.91 38.11 16.11
CA PRO A 6 -19.32 37.88 14.80
C PRO A 6 -20.10 36.82 14.00
N ARG A 7 -20.20 37.05 12.68
CA ARG A 7 -20.78 36.12 11.69
C ARG A 7 -19.86 34.89 11.56
N PRO A 8 -20.38 33.67 11.36
CA PRO A 8 -19.53 32.52 11.08
C PRO A 8 -18.80 32.73 9.75
N GLU A 9 -17.47 32.69 9.82
CA GLU A 9 -16.55 32.66 8.67
C GLU A 9 -16.86 31.41 7.81
N ASP A 10 -16.79 31.55 6.48
CA ASP A 10 -16.91 30.41 5.54
C ASP A 10 -15.78 29.40 5.84
N PRO A 11 -16.05 28.08 5.91
CA PRO A 11 -14.98 27.10 6.13
C PRO A 11 -13.88 27.24 5.06
N PRO A 12 -12.60 27.05 5.45
CA PRO A 12 -11.51 27.07 4.49
C PRO A 12 -11.75 26.00 3.42
N PRO A 13 -11.28 26.23 2.18
CA PRO A 13 -11.40 25.25 1.12
C PRO A 13 -10.78 23.91 1.58
N PRO A 14 -11.38 22.77 1.19
CA PRO A 14 -10.86 21.47 1.59
C PRO A 14 -9.40 21.35 1.14
N ALA A 15 -8.56 20.87 2.05
CA ALA A 15 -7.16 20.59 1.73
C ALA A 15 -7.10 19.65 0.50
N PRO A 16 -6.12 19.84 -0.40
CA PRO A 16 -5.93 18.93 -1.53
C PRO A 16 -5.82 17.50 -0.98
N LEU A 17 -6.55 16.57 -1.61
CA LEU A 17 -6.49 15.16 -1.24
C LEU A 17 -5.03 14.71 -1.26
N PRO A 18 -4.53 13.99 -0.24
CA PRO A 18 -3.18 13.46 -0.27
C PRO A 18 -3.01 12.60 -1.53
N THR A 19 -1.91 12.78 -2.24
CA THR A 19 -1.57 11.97 -3.41
C THR A 19 -1.72 10.49 -3.06
N PRO A 20 -2.45 9.68 -3.85
CA PRO A 20 -2.59 8.26 -3.54
C PRO A 20 -1.20 7.61 -3.43
N PRO A 21 -1.00 6.72 -2.45
CA PRO A 21 0.28 6.06 -2.29
C PRO A 21 0.61 5.26 -3.57
N ARG A 22 1.88 5.31 -3.98
CA ARG A 22 2.39 4.58 -5.14
C ARG A 22 2.12 3.08 -4.99
N PRO A 23 1.82 2.34 -6.09
CA PRO A 23 1.72 0.89 -6.05
C PRO A 23 2.97 0.24 -5.41
N PRO A 24 2.82 -0.82 -4.59
CA PRO A 24 3.94 -1.45 -3.90
C PRO A 24 5.10 -1.87 -4.81
N ALA A 25 4.83 -2.40 -6.01
CA ALA A 25 5.87 -2.80 -6.95
C ALA A 25 6.73 -1.61 -7.39
N GLU A 26 6.10 -0.51 -7.83
CA GLU A 26 6.82 0.69 -8.22
C GLU A 26 7.57 1.34 -7.05
N ALA A 27 7.04 1.26 -5.83
CA ALA A 27 7.70 1.78 -4.64
C ALA A 27 9.01 1.03 -4.37
N VAL A 28 8.99 -0.30 -4.47
CA VAL A 28 10.18 -1.14 -4.30
C VAL A 28 11.16 -0.95 -5.46
N ALA A 29 10.68 -0.90 -6.70
CA ALA A 29 11.52 -0.65 -7.89
C ALA A 29 12.25 0.71 -7.82
N ALA A 30 11.65 1.71 -7.18
CA ALA A 30 12.27 3.01 -6.93
C ALA A 30 13.27 3.01 -5.76
N GLY A 31 13.60 1.85 -5.18
CA GLY A 31 14.50 1.73 -4.03
C GLY A 31 13.82 1.93 -2.67
N GLY A 32 12.48 1.95 -2.63
CA GLY A 32 11.71 1.96 -1.39
C GLY A 32 11.93 0.68 -0.58
N ARG A 33 11.63 0.75 0.71
CA ARG A 33 11.77 -0.41 1.59
C ARG A 33 10.69 -1.44 1.30
N ILE A 34 11.10 -2.70 1.30
CA ILE A 34 10.21 -3.82 1.05
C ILE A 34 9.15 -3.96 2.16
N ASP A 35 9.52 -3.78 3.43
CA ASP A 35 8.57 -3.91 4.54
C ASP A 35 7.46 -2.86 4.51
N ASP A 36 7.80 -1.62 4.16
CA ASP A 36 6.82 -0.54 3.94
C ASP A 36 5.88 -0.90 2.79
N ALA A 37 6.41 -1.39 1.66
CA ALA A 37 5.61 -1.80 0.51
C ALA A 37 4.69 -3.00 0.84
N GLU A 38 5.18 -3.98 1.61
CA GLU A 38 4.38 -5.11 2.11
C GLU A 38 3.24 -4.62 3.01
N ALA A 39 3.51 -3.67 3.91
CA ALA A 39 2.50 -3.10 4.80
C ALA A 39 1.43 -2.29 4.03
N VAL A 40 1.86 -1.45 3.07
CA VAL A 40 0.95 -0.69 2.20
C VAL A 40 0.09 -1.63 1.36
N GLY A 41 0.68 -2.67 0.77
CA GLY A 41 -0.03 -3.67 -0.02
C GLY A 41 -1.09 -4.43 0.78
N LYS A 42 -0.74 -4.87 1.99
CA LYS A 42 -1.69 -5.53 2.91
C LYS A 42 -2.85 -4.60 3.27
N THR A 43 -2.56 -3.34 3.56
CA THR A 43 -3.56 -2.33 3.89
C THR A 43 -4.50 -2.07 2.71
N ALA A 44 -3.96 -1.99 1.49
CA ALA A 44 -4.75 -1.81 0.27
C ALA A 44 -5.70 -2.99 0.02
N LEU A 45 -5.26 -4.23 0.24
CA LEU A 45 -6.12 -5.41 0.13
C LEU A 45 -7.26 -5.39 1.17
N ILE A 46 -6.96 -5.05 2.43
CA ILE A 46 -7.99 -4.90 3.46
C ILE A 46 -9.03 -3.86 3.04
N ASN A 47 -8.57 -2.69 2.59
CA ASN A 47 -9.46 -1.60 2.14
C ASN A 47 -10.28 -1.97 0.90
N ALA A 48 -9.78 -2.87 0.05
CA ALA A 48 -10.50 -3.40 -1.11
C ALA A 48 -11.53 -4.49 -0.75
N GLY A 49 -11.62 -4.90 0.52
CA GLY A 49 -12.60 -5.87 1.01
C GLY A 49 -12.09 -7.31 1.13
N PHE A 50 -10.77 -7.54 0.97
CA PHE A 50 -10.18 -8.83 1.30
C PHE A 50 -10.14 -9.03 2.81
N ARG A 51 -10.71 -10.13 3.29
CA ARG A 51 -10.89 -10.37 4.73
C ARG A 51 -9.75 -11.16 5.37
N GLN A 52 -9.04 -11.93 4.56
CA GLN A 52 -7.92 -12.75 4.99
C GLN A 52 -6.83 -12.64 3.94
N ILE A 53 -5.62 -12.32 4.38
CA ILE A 53 -4.43 -12.25 3.55
C ILE A 53 -3.50 -13.35 4.05
N ASP A 54 -3.26 -14.36 3.23
CA ASP A 54 -2.33 -15.43 3.57
C ASP A 54 -0.89 -14.92 3.49
N TYR A 55 -0.58 -14.19 2.42
CA TYR A 55 0.70 -13.52 2.25
C TYR A 55 0.60 -12.33 1.29
N PHE A 56 1.47 -11.35 1.51
CA PHE A 56 1.83 -10.29 0.58
C PHE A 56 3.31 -10.02 0.86
N ASP A 57 4.17 -10.63 0.06
CA ASP A 57 5.60 -10.69 0.32
C ASP A 57 6.40 -10.36 -0.93
N VAL A 58 7.52 -9.67 -0.76
CA VAL A 58 8.50 -9.47 -1.83
C VAL A 58 9.58 -10.55 -1.76
N ARG A 59 9.69 -11.30 -2.84
CA ARG A 59 10.61 -12.44 -2.98
C ARG A 59 11.51 -12.27 -4.19
N GLU A 60 12.68 -12.90 -4.16
CA GLU A 60 13.56 -12.97 -5.32
C GLU A 60 12.92 -13.84 -6.41
N ALA A 61 13.02 -13.37 -7.66
CA ALA A 61 12.27 -13.90 -8.79
C ALA A 61 12.60 -15.37 -9.12
N SER A 62 13.83 -15.81 -8.84
CA SER A 62 14.36 -17.12 -9.26
C SER A 62 14.20 -18.18 -8.17
N GLY A 63 14.56 -17.84 -6.93
CA GLY A 63 14.70 -18.73 -5.79
C GLY A 63 13.72 -18.45 -4.66
N LEU A 64 12.82 -17.48 -4.81
CA LEU A 64 11.76 -17.13 -3.84
C LEU A 64 12.28 -16.80 -2.43
N SER A 65 13.56 -16.47 -2.33
CA SER A 65 14.19 -16.03 -1.09
C SER A 65 13.61 -14.68 -0.67
N ARG A 66 13.52 -14.43 0.64
CA ARG A 66 13.01 -13.15 1.13
C ARG A 66 14.02 -12.04 0.83
N LEU A 67 13.57 -10.94 0.22
CA LEU A 67 14.43 -9.79 -0.09
C LEU A 67 14.35 -8.66 0.95
N GLY A 68 13.26 -8.60 1.72
CA GLY A 68 13.05 -7.60 2.77
C GLY A 68 13.83 -7.86 4.07
N PRO A 69 13.86 -6.89 4.99
CA PRO A 69 12.98 -5.70 5.04
C PRO A 69 13.55 -4.44 4.37
N GLY A 70 14.78 -4.48 3.84
CA GLY A 70 15.46 -3.31 3.25
C GLY A 70 15.03 -2.97 1.82
N PRO A 71 15.81 -2.11 1.12
CA PRO A 71 15.63 -1.92 -0.32
C PRO A 71 15.95 -3.19 -1.09
N ILE A 72 15.38 -3.32 -2.29
CA ILE A 72 15.57 -4.50 -3.14
C ILE A 72 17.00 -4.68 -3.68
N GLY A 73 17.77 -3.58 -3.76
CA GLY A 73 19.11 -3.58 -4.35
C GLY A 73 19.07 -3.94 -5.84
N ASP A 74 20.01 -4.77 -6.29
CA ASP A 74 20.10 -5.23 -7.68
C ASP A 74 19.31 -6.54 -7.95
N ALA A 75 18.58 -7.04 -6.95
CA ALA A 75 17.83 -8.28 -7.09
C ALA A 75 16.59 -8.08 -7.98
N GLN A 76 16.28 -9.08 -8.81
CA GLN A 76 14.99 -9.13 -9.49
C GLN A 76 13.93 -9.62 -8.51
N GLY A 77 12.98 -8.76 -8.16
CA GLY A 77 11.94 -9.06 -7.20
C GLY A 77 10.62 -9.41 -7.84
N ARG A 78 9.81 -10.12 -7.07
CA ARG A 78 8.40 -10.36 -7.36
C ARG A 78 7.58 -10.14 -6.11
N ILE A 79 6.43 -9.51 -6.27
CA ILE A 79 5.39 -9.48 -5.24
C ILE A 79 4.53 -10.71 -5.42
N LEU A 80 4.47 -11.54 -4.37
CA LEU A 80 3.55 -12.66 -4.29
C LEU A 80 2.41 -12.29 -3.36
N VAL A 81 1.18 -12.49 -3.82
CA VAL A 81 -0.03 -12.18 -3.05
C VAL A 81 -0.94 -13.40 -3.02
N ALA A 82 -1.48 -13.70 -1.85
CA ALA A 82 -2.65 -14.56 -1.74
C ALA A 82 -3.62 -14.00 -0.71
N ALA A 83 -4.86 -13.77 -1.14
CA ALA A 83 -5.90 -13.19 -0.31
C ALA A 83 -7.27 -13.77 -0.65
N TRP A 84 -8.18 -13.71 0.32
CA TRP A 84 -9.51 -14.30 0.22
C TRP A 84 -10.59 -13.23 0.03
N LEU A 85 -11.38 -13.39 -1.03
CA LEU A 85 -12.58 -12.63 -1.32
C LEU A 85 -13.80 -13.53 -1.11
N GLY A 86 -14.46 -13.37 0.04
CA GLY A 86 -15.53 -14.27 0.46
C GLY A 86 -15.00 -15.69 0.69
N LYS A 87 -15.37 -16.63 -0.19
CA LYS A 87 -14.89 -18.03 -0.19
C LYS A 87 -13.83 -18.31 -1.26
N THR A 88 -13.55 -17.34 -2.13
CA THR A 88 -12.61 -17.50 -3.24
C THR A 88 -11.23 -17.06 -2.81
N ARG A 89 -10.23 -17.90 -3.04
CA ARG A 89 -8.81 -17.56 -2.85
C ARG A 89 -8.24 -17.03 -4.16
N LEU A 90 -7.81 -15.77 -4.15
CA LEU A 90 -7.14 -15.14 -5.28
C LEU A 90 -5.63 -15.13 -5.00
N ILE A 91 -4.86 -15.49 -6.02
CA ILE A 91 -3.39 -15.49 -5.98
C ILE A 91 -2.93 -14.62 -7.14
N ASP A 92 -1.96 -13.76 -6.87
CA ASP A 92 -1.32 -12.94 -7.89
C ASP A 92 0.20 -12.95 -7.71
N ASN A 93 0.90 -12.73 -8.81
CA ASN A 93 2.36 -12.66 -8.89
C ASN A 93 2.75 -11.56 -9.88
N MET A 94 3.39 -10.52 -9.38
CA MET A 94 3.80 -9.37 -10.16
C MET A 94 5.32 -9.19 -10.10
N GLY A 95 5.96 -8.91 -11.23
CA GLY A 95 7.36 -8.50 -11.27
C GLY A 95 7.54 -7.08 -10.74
N ILE A 96 8.66 -6.85 -10.05
CA ILE A 96 9.10 -5.53 -9.58
C ILE A 96 10.08 -4.95 -10.59
#